data_AF-A0A821JVV2-F1
#
_entry.id   AF-A0A821JVV2-F1
#
_cell.length_a   1.000
_cell.length_b   1.000
_cell.length_c   1.000
_cell.angle_alpha   90.00
_cell.angle_beta   90.00
_cell.angle_gamma   90.00
#
_symmetry.space_group_name_H-M   'P 1'
#
loop_
_entity.id
_entity.type
_entity.pdbx_description
1 polymer ?
#
loop_
_entity_poly.entity_id
_entity_poly.type
_entity_poly.pdbx_seq_one_letter_code
_entity_poly.pdbx_strand_id
1 'polypeptide(L)'
;INDGLTKENSELNIEHIDDKNERTCLNNCNNHGICQHGICICQPSYTGSDCSIAQCTDLCSGHGVIEHGQCRCQEGWHGAECQLSFNQCEISNCNNRGSCIAGKCICQNGYQGKFCEQVSCQNVNCSDHGICLEGKCRCFHGYTNDDCSLLIHSQCDNRCSEHGQYVDYPKPMCICDNNWTGDDCAELKCKIDCGMHGKCSANDKNKCQCDDGWTGETCGKRICSELCKQCDDNGTCLCPNGYAGRYCQIGL
;
A
#
# COMPACT_ATOMS: atom_id res chain seq x y z
N ILE A 1 -50.60 -23.12 -51.34
CA ILE A 1 -50.20 -22.42 -50.09
C ILE A 1 -49.42 -21.20 -50.53
N ASN A 2 -50.06 -20.04 -50.46
CA ASN A 2 -49.47 -18.69 -50.45
C ASN A 2 -48.37 -18.60 -49.35
N ASP A 3 -47.35 -17.74 -49.32
CA ASP A 3 -47.06 -16.37 -49.80
C ASP A 3 -45.52 -16.27 -49.99
N GLY A 4 -44.86 -15.37 -50.73
CA GLY A 4 -45.22 -14.16 -51.44
C GLY A 4 -43.94 -13.58 -52.10
N LEU A 5 -44.13 -12.90 -53.23
CA LEU A 5 -43.10 -12.22 -54.04
C LEU A 5 -42.43 -11.05 -53.33
N THR A 6 -41.18 -10.74 -53.70
CA THR A 6 -40.68 -9.36 -53.99
C THR A 6 -39.43 -9.47 -54.88
N LYS A 7 -39.57 -9.29 -56.20
CA LYS A 7 -39.41 -8.02 -56.95
C LYS A 7 -37.95 -7.61 -57.12
N GLU A 8 -37.47 -7.77 -58.36
CA GLU A 8 -36.43 -6.90 -58.93
C GLU A 8 -36.73 -5.45 -58.55
N ASN A 9 -35.73 -4.76 -58.00
CA ASN A 9 -35.63 -3.30 -58.12
C ASN A 9 -34.20 -2.89 -57.77
N SER A 10 -33.41 -2.67 -58.83
CA SER A 10 -32.26 -1.78 -58.80
C SER A 10 -32.78 -0.35 -58.56
N GLU A 11 -32.91 0.02 -57.30
CA GLU A 11 -33.21 1.39 -56.85
C GLU A 11 -31.88 2.02 -56.40
N LEU A 12 -31.42 3.21 -56.80
CA LEU A 12 -31.94 4.31 -57.60
C LEU A 12 -30.70 5.16 -57.96
N ASN A 13 -30.30 5.25 -59.23
CA ASN A 13 -29.42 6.33 -59.69
C ASN A 13 -30.27 7.59 -59.72
N ILE A 14 -30.19 8.41 -58.66
CA ILE A 14 -30.82 9.73 -58.67
C ILE A 14 -30.00 10.61 -59.60
N GLU A 15 -30.40 10.68 -60.86
CA GLU A 15 -29.86 11.65 -61.81
C GLU A 15 -30.31 13.05 -61.36
N HIS A 16 -29.37 13.89 -60.92
CA HIS A 16 -29.63 15.31 -60.78
C HIS A 16 -29.43 16.00 -62.11
N ILE A 17 -30.56 16.28 -62.72
CA ILE A 17 -30.69 16.95 -64.00
C ILE A 17 -31.11 18.39 -63.67
N ASP A 18 -30.24 19.35 -63.95
CA ASP A 18 -30.58 20.77 -63.83
C ASP A 18 -31.57 21.16 -64.95
N ASP A 19 -32.23 22.32 -64.85
CA ASP A 19 -33.24 22.83 -65.81
C ASP A 19 -32.74 22.93 -67.27
N LYS A 20 -31.43 22.71 -67.50
CA LYS A 20 -30.76 22.69 -68.81
C LYS A 20 -30.44 21.29 -69.34
N ASN A 21 -30.93 20.24 -68.69
CA ASN A 21 -30.70 18.84 -69.07
C ASN A 21 -29.21 18.42 -69.09
N GLU A 22 -28.43 18.97 -68.15
CA GLU A 22 -27.03 18.60 -67.90
C GLU A 22 -26.93 17.73 -66.64
N ARG A 23 -26.09 16.68 -66.69
CA ARG A 23 -25.82 15.82 -65.54
C ARG A 23 -24.96 16.57 -64.53
N THR A 24 -25.56 17.06 -63.47
CA THR A 24 -24.87 17.73 -62.36
C THR A 24 -24.75 16.80 -61.17
N CYS A 25 -23.78 17.07 -60.30
CA CYS A 25 -23.59 16.28 -59.10
C CYS A 25 -24.36 16.86 -57.93
N LEU A 26 -24.93 15.97 -57.10
CA LEU A 26 -25.61 16.33 -55.86
C LEU A 26 -24.70 17.19 -54.97
N ASN A 27 -25.24 18.33 -54.52
CA ASN A 27 -24.56 19.30 -53.66
C ASN A 27 -23.16 19.72 -54.14
N ASN A 28 -22.89 19.63 -55.46
CA ASN A 28 -21.55 19.84 -56.03
C ASN A 28 -20.46 19.02 -55.30
N CYS A 29 -20.78 17.77 -54.95
CA CYS A 29 -19.92 16.87 -54.18
C CYS A 29 -19.44 17.48 -52.85
N ASN A 30 -20.22 18.39 -52.25
CA ASN A 30 -19.89 19.18 -51.06
C ASN A 30 -18.49 19.83 -51.10
N ASN A 31 -17.92 20.04 -52.30
CA ASN A 31 -16.53 20.46 -52.52
C ASN A 31 -15.45 19.50 -52.00
N HIS A 32 -15.83 18.25 -51.69
CA HIS A 32 -14.94 17.17 -51.24
C HIS A 32 -14.74 16.09 -52.31
N GLY A 33 -14.96 16.43 -53.58
CA GLY A 33 -14.83 15.50 -54.70
C GLY A 33 -14.87 16.19 -56.05
N ILE A 34 -14.66 15.41 -57.11
CA ILE A 34 -14.75 15.85 -58.50
C ILE A 34 -16.04 15.29 -59.11
N CYS A 35 -16.83 16.14 -59.75
CA CYS A 35 -18.02 15.72 -60.48
C CYS A 35 -17.66 15.15 -61.85
N GLN A 36 -17.97 13.87 -62.10
CA GLN A 36 -17.76 13.24 -63.39
C GLN A 36 -19.05 12.55 -63.86
N HIS A 37 -19.66 13.10 -64.92
CA HIS A 37 -20.90 12.60 -65.52
C HIS A 37 -22.08 12.45 -64.54
N GLY A 38 -22.22 13.35 -63.56
CA GLY A 38 -23.27 13.30 -62.54
C GLY A 38 -22.96 12.41 -61.33
N ILE A 39 -21.76 11.83 -61.26
CA ILE A 39 -21.28 11.02 -60.14
C ILE A 39 -20.14 11.74 -59.43
N CYS A 40 -20.20 11.81 -58.10
CA CYS A 40 -19.12 12.35 -57.29
C CYS A 40 -18.00 11.34 -57.08
N ILE A 41 -16.78 11.70 -57.48
CA ILE A 41 -15.55 10.97 -57.12
C ILE A 41 -14.93 11.70 -55.93
N CYS A 42 -15.08 11.12 -54.73
CA CYS A 42 -14.66 11.77 -53.49
C CYS A 42 -13.15 11.79 -53.31
N GLN A 43 -12.67 12.84 -52.64
CA GLN A 43 -11.29 12.97 -52.18
C GLN A 43 -10.98 11.89 -51.13
N PRO A 44 -9.71 11.51 -50.94
CA PRO A 44 -9.30 10.69 -49.81
C PRO A 44 -9.85 11.32 -48.52
N SER A 45 -10.47 10.48 -47.70
CA SER A 45 -11.17 10.85 -46.47
C SER A 45 -12.61 11.37 -46.60
N TYR A 46 -13.26 11.23 -47.76
CA TYR A 46 -14.70 11.47 -47.92
C TYR A 46 -15.39 10.37 -48.72
N THR A 47 -16.66 10.10 -48.42
CA THR A 47 -17.49 9.08 -49.05
C THR A 47 -18.96 9.53 -49.11
N GLY A 48 -19.83 8.68 -49.65
CA GLY A 48 -21.24 8.99 -49.93
C GLY A 48 -21.46 9.55 -51.33
N SER A 49 -22.73 9.58 -51.77
CA SER A 49 -23.13 9.97 -53.13
C SER A 49 -22.79 11.42 -53.49
N ASP A 50 -22.59 12.27 -52.49
CA ASP A 50 -22.22 13.68 -52.62
C ASP A 50 -20.97 14.05 -51.81
N CYS A 51 -20.17 13.07 -51.37
CA CYS A 51 -18.96 13.27 -50.55
C CYS A 51 -19.19 14.01 -49.22
N SER A 52 -20.42 13.99 -48.68
CA SER A 52 -20.74 14.61 -47.39
C SER A 52 -20.24 13.82 -46.17
N ILE A 53 -19.86 12.55 -46.35
CA ILE A 53 -19.49 11.67 -45.24
C ILE A 53 -17.97 11.67 -45.09
N ALA A 54 -17.46 12.29 -44.04
CA ALA A 54 -16.03 12.19 -43.71
C ALA A 54 -15.67 10.72 -43.36
N GLN A 55 -14.72 10.16 -44.11
CA GLN A 55 -14.14 8.85 -43.89
C GLN A 55 -12.78 9.03 -43.21
N CYS A 56 -12.67 8.68 -41.92
CA CYS A 56 -11.38 8.74 -41.23
C CYS A 56 -10.44 7.66 -41.80
N THR A 57 -9.41 8.06 -42.52
CA THR A 57 -8.48 7.16 -43.23
C THR A 57 -7.42 6.51 -42.34
N ASP A 58 -7.23 7.03 -41.11
CA ASP A 58 -6.21 6.55 -40.16
C ASP A 58 -6.84 5.94 -38.90
N LEU A 59 -7.88 5.14 -39.07
CA LEU A 59 -8.47 4.41 -37.95
C LEU A 59 -7.49 3.33 -37.48
N CYS A 60 -7.27 3.26 -36.16
CA CYS A 60 -6.33 2.31 -35.54
C CYS A 60 -4.89 2.43 -36.07
N SER A 61 -4.44 3.66 -36.35
CA SER A 61 -3.08 3.97 -36.83
C SER A 61 -2.66 3.17 -38.08
N GLY A 62 -3.62 2.63 -38.84
CA GLY A 62 -3.34 1.76 -40.00
C GLY A 62 -2.85 0.34 -39.63
N HIS A 63 -2.80 -0.01 -38.35
CA HIS A 63 -2.30 -1.29 -37.84
C HIS A 63 -3.40 -2.13 -37.16
N GLY A 64 -4.65 -1.89 -37.53
CA GLY A 64 -5.78 -2.57 -36.95
C GLY A 64 -7.07 -2.37 -37.73
N VAL A 65 -8.13 -2.98 -37.23
CA VAL A 65 -9.49 -2.81 -37.73
C VAL A 65 -10.41 -2.47 -36.56
N ILE A 66 -11.40 -1.61 -36.80
CA ILE A 66 -12.39 -1.30 -35.78
C ILE A 66 -13.37 -2.47 -35.64
N GLU A 67 -13.56 -2.92 -34.42
CA GLU A 67 -14.55 -3.92 -34.04
C GLU A 67 -15.25 -3.46 -32.76
N HIS A 68 -16.57 -3.37 -32.78
CA HIS A 68 -17.39 -2.85 -31.67
C HIS A 68 -16.96 -1.46 -31.13
N GLY A 69 -16.44 -0.59 -32.01
CA GLY A 69 -15.99 0.76 -31.62
C GLY A 69 -14.62 0.80 -30.94
N GLN A 70 -13.87 -0.31 -30.93
CA GLN A 70 -12.49 -0.38 -30.44
C GLN A 70 -11.56 -0.92 -31.53
N CYS A 71 -10.27 -0.59 -31.43
CA CYS A 71 -9.27 -1.11 -32.37
C CYS A 71 -8.84 -2.52 -32.00
N ARG A 72 -9.06 -3.47 -32.92
CA ARG A 72 -8.42 -4.78 -32.89
C ARG A 72 -7.14 -4.71 -33.70
N CYS A 73 -6.01 -4.79 -33.00
CA CYS A 73 -4.69 -4.63 -33.60
C CYS A 73 -4.23 -5.88 -34.36
N GLN A 74 -3.46 -5.64 -35.42
CA GLN A 74 -2.72 -6.66 -36.16
C GLN A 74 -1.58 -7.21 -35.30
N GLU A 75 -1.09 -8.40 -35.64
CA GLU A 75 0.02 -9.03 -34.92
C GLU A 75 1.25 -8.13 -34.89
N GLY A 76 1.88 -8.00 -33.72
CA GLY A 76 3.02 -7.11 -33.50
C GLY A 76 2.65 -5.67 -33.14
N TRP A 77 1.36 -5.31 -33.08
CA TRP A 77 0.87 -3.99 -32.70
C TRP A 77 -0.09 -4.04 -31.51
N HIS A 78 -0.11 -2.98 -30.70
CA HIS A 78 -0.98 -2.82 -29.54
C HIS A 78 -1.21 -1.34 -29.21
N GLY A 79 -1.89 -1.07 -28.09
CA GLY A 79 -2.38 0.25 -27.73
C GLY A 79 -3.83 0.48 -28.17
N ALA A 80 -4.47 1.51 -27.62
CA ALA A 80 -5.88 1.81 -27.88
C ALA A 80 -6.19 2.10 -29.36
N GLU A 81 -5.20 2.58 -30.10
CA GLU A 81 -5.29 2.90 -31.52
C GLU A 81 -4.25 2.11 -32.33
N CYS A 82 -3.73 0.99 -31.80
CA CYS A 82 -2.68 0.19 -32.46
C CYS A 82 -1.43 0.98 -32.85
N GLN A 83 -1.14 2.05 -32.11
CA GLN A 83 -0.03 2.97 -32.39
C GLN A 83 1.32 2.46 -31.85
N LEU A 84 1.32 1.42 -31.02
CA LEU A 84 2.52 0.89 -30.37
C LEU A 84 2.91 -0.43 -31.00
N SER A 85 4.20 -0.57 -31.34
CA SER A 85 4.76 -1.87 -31.70
C SER A 85 4.94 -2.75 -30.44
N PHE A 86 5.06 -4.06 -30.63
CA PHE A 86 5.15 -5.06 -29.56
C PHE A 86 6.19 -4.75 -28.48
N ASN A 87 7.31 -4.11 -28.84
CA ASN A 87 8.38 -3.78 -27.89
C ASN A 87 8.23 -2.38 -27.26
N GLN A 88 7.31 -1.55 -27.75
CA GLN A 88 7.10 -0.21 -27.24
C GLN A 88 6.11 -0.22 -26.07
N CYS A 89 6.50 0.41 -24.97
CA CYS A 89 5.61 0.69 -23.86
C CYS A 89 4.85 2.00 -24.11
N GLU A 90 3.64 2.11 -23.54
CA GLU A 90 2.85 3.36 -23.54
C GLU A 90 3.65 4.53 -22.92
N ILE A 91 4.43 4.24 -21.87
CA ILE A 91 5.44 5.15 -21.31
C ILE A 91 6.81 4.56 -21.59
N SER A 92 7.52 5.15 -22.55
CA SER A 92 8.78 4.63 -23.10
C SER A 92 9.87 4.38 -22.05
N ASN A 93 9.88 5.15 -20.97
CA ASN A 93 10.85 5.07 -19.88
C ASN A 93 10.27 4.50 -18.57
N CYS A 94 9.03 4.00 -18.55
CA CYS A 94 8.39 3.48 -17.33
C CYS A 94 8.55 4.43 -16.12
N ASN A 95 8.28 5.73 -16.34
CA ASN A 95 8.46 6.81 -15.36
C ASN A 95 9.89 6.97 -14.81
N ASN A 96 10.92 6.54 -15.56
CA ASN A 96 12.32 6.45 -15.12
C ASN A 96 12.53 5.51 -13.91
N ARG A 97 11.56 4.65 -13.62
CA ARG A 97 11.51 3.77 -12.43
C ARG A 97 11.35 2.30 -12.82
N GLY A 98 11.68 1.97 -14.06
CA GLY A 98 11.51 0.63 -14.62
C GLY A 98 12.20 0.48 -15.96
N SER A 99 12.05 -0.69 -16.56
CA SER A 99 12.53 -1.01 -17.90
C SER A 99 11.39 -1.55 -18.74
N CYS A 100 11.30 -1.10 -19.98
CA CYS A 100 10.31 -1.59 -20.93
C CYS A 100 10.78 -2.91 -21.54
N ILE A 101 10.01 -3.99 -21.34
CA ILE A 101 10.29 -5.32 -21.89
C ILE A 101 9.01 -5.86 -22.51
N ALA A 102 9.02 -6.12 -23.83
CA ALA A 102 7.88 -6.65 -24.58
C ALA A 102 6.57 -5.86 -24.32
N GLY A 103 6.65 -4.52 -24.39
CA GLY A 103 5.51 -3.63 -24.22
C GLY A 103 5.00 -3.49 -22.78
N LYS A 104 5.67 -4.11 -21.80
CA LYS A 104 5.33 -4.01 -20.37
C LYS A 104 6.46 -3.36 -19.58
N CYS A 105 6.08 -2.55 -18.60
CA CYS A 105 7.02 -1.97 -17.66
C CYS A 105 7.36 -2.96 -16.55
N ILE A 106 8.64 -3.29 -16.42
CA ILE A 106 9.21 -4.03 -15.30
C ILE A 106 9.78 -3.01 -14.33
N CYS A 107 9.16 -2.87 -13.16
CA CYS A 107 9.53 -1.83 -12.19
C CYS A 107 10.79 -2.17 -11.42
N GLN A 108 11.57 -1.14 -11.12
CA GLN A 108 12.68 -1.20 -10.18
C GLN A 108 12.14 -1.44 -8.77
N ASN A 109 13.00 -1.97 -7.88
CA ASN A 109 12.64 -2.23 -6.50
C ASN A 109 12.04 -0.99 -5.82
N GLY A 110 10.95 -1.19 -5.08
CA GLY A 110 10.23 -0.11 -4.41
C GLY A 110 9.24 0.67 -5.28
N TYR A 111 9.04 0.29 -6.55
CA TYR A 111 8.01 0.84 -7.44
C TYR A 111 7.07 -0.23 -7.96
N GLN A 112 5.83 0.17 -8.22
CA GLN A 112 4.76 -0.69 -8.71
C GLN A 112 3.79 0.12 -9.59
N GLY A 113 2.75 -0.54 -10.11
CA GLY A 113 1.78 0.05 -11.03
C GLY A 113 2.07 -0.33 -12.49
N LYS A 114 1.11 -0.05 -13.38
CA LYS A 114 1.20 -0.46 -14.80
C LYS A 114 2.42 0.17 -15.48
N PHE A 115 2.87 1.33 -15.00
CA PHE A 115 3.96 2.11 -15.56
C PHE A 115 5.00 2.50 -14.51
N CYS A 116 5.05 1.82 -13.35
CA CYS A 116 5.96 2.13 -12.25
C CYS A 116 5.74 3.53 -11.64
N GLU A 117 4.51 4.01 -11.72
CA GLU A 117 4.09 5.32 -11.22
C GLU A 117 3.84 5.34 -9.71
N GLN A 118 3.67 4.17 -9.09
CA GLN A 118 3.35 4.04 -7.68
C GLN A 118 4.58 3.64 -6.88
N VAL A 119 4.71 4.22 -5.71
CA VAL A 119 5.70 3.81 -4.71
C VAL A 119 5.13 2.59 -3.97
N SER A 120 5.90 1.50 -3.91
CA SER A 120 5.49 0.26 -3.25
C SER A 120 5.70 0.35 -1.73
N CYS A 121 6.84 0.90 -1.27
CA CYS A 121 7.14 1.08 0.16
C CYS A 121 7.23 2.56 0.56
N GLN A 122 6.80 2.91 1.77
CA GLN A 122 6.96 4.27 2.33
C GLN A 122 8.41 4.79 2.21
N ASN A 123 9.38 3.90 2.41
CA ASN A 123 10.79 4.13 2.13
C ASN A 123 11.28 3.12 1.07
N VAL A 124 11.56 3.61 -0.13
CA VAL A 124 11.95 2.80 -1.30
C VAL A 124 13.22 1.98 -1.04
N ASN A 125 14.16 2.54 -0.28
CA ASN A 125 15.43 1.89 0.04
C ASN A 125 15.44 1.20 1.41
N CYS A 126 14.33 1.24 2.15
CA CYS A 126 14.28 0.70 3.52
C CYS A 126 15.48 1.17 4.35
N SER A 127 15.70 2.50 4.35
CA SER A 127 16.82 3.17 5.05
C SER A 127 18.22 2.66 4.68
N ASP A 128 18.40 2.14 3.47
CA ASP A 128 19.61 1.48 2.98
C ASP A 128 20.01 0.23 3.82
N HIS A 129 19.07 -0.27 4.61
CA HIS A 129 19.22 -1.35 5.58
C HIS A 129 18.21 -2.48 5.35
N GLY A 130 17.64 -2.55 4.15
CA GLY A 130 16.74 -3.61 3.75
C GLY A 130 16.42 -3.57 2.27
N ILE A 131 15.47 -4.41 1.87
CA ILE A 131 14.92 -4.47 0.53
C ILE A 131 13.39 -4.32 0.59
N CYS A 132 12.83 -3.50 -0.29
CA CYS A 132 11.38 -3.38 -0.44
C CYS A 132 10.86 -4.55 -1.29
N LEU A 133 9.96 -5.35 -0.71
CA LEU A 133 9.28 -6.47 -1.38
C LEU A 133 7.78 -6.38 -1.10
N GLU A 134 6.97 -6.33 -2.16
CA GLU A 134 5.49 -6.31 -2.07
C GLU A 134 4.95 -5.22 -1.12
N GLY A 135 5.59 -4.06 -1.12
CA GLY A 135 5.22 -2.91 -0.29
C GLY A 135 5.60 -3.01 1.19
N LYS A 136 6.46 -3.97 1.56
CA LYS A 136 7.04 -4.08 2.90
C LYS A 136 8.55 -4.11 2.85
N CYS A 137 9.20 -3.46 3.81
CA CYS A 137 10.63 -3.58 3.98
C CYS A 137 11.00 -4.90 4.66
N ARG A 138 11.90 -5.65 4.02
CA ARG A 138 12.63 -6.75 4.66
C ARG A 138 14.00 -6.25 5.06
N CYS A 139 14.23 -6.15 6.36
CA CYS A 139 15.47 -5.61 6.91
C CYS A 139 16.63 -6.60 6.82
N PHE A 140 17.82 -6.07 6.59
CA PHE A 140 19.08 -6.78 6.76
C PHE A 140 19.31 -7.09 8.24
N HIS A 141 20.19 -8.05 8.51
CA HIS A 141 20.54 -8.43 9.89
C HIS A 141 21.01 -7.21 10.70
N GLY A 142 20.46 -7.08 11.91
CA GLY A 142 20.77 -5.96 12.81
C GLY A 142 19.83 -4.75 12.67
N TYR A 143 18.85 -4.79 11.76
CA TYR A 143 17.85 -3.72 11.59
C TYR A 143 16.42 -4.26 11.74
N THR A 144 15.52 -3.41 12.22
CA THR A 144 14.12 -3.69 12.53
C THR A 144 13.26 -2.46 12.27
N ASN A 145 11.95 -2.56 12.55
CA ASN A 145 10.86 -1.63 12.20
C ASN A 145 10.41 -1.70 10.72
N ASP A 146 9.37 -0.94 10.38
CA ASP A 146 8.72 -0.97 9.06
C ASP A 146 9.55 -0.36 7.92
N ASP A 147 10.59 0.42 8.22
CA ASP A 147 11.46 1.08 7.24
C ASP A 147 12.95 0.74 7.41
N CYS A 148 13.27 -0.23 8.27
CA CYS A 148 14.60 -0.69 8.66
C CYS A 148 15.52 0.41 9.20
N SER A 149 14.99 1.53 9.69
CA SER A 149 15.81 2.61 10.27
C SER A 149 16.28 2.29 11.69
N LEU A 150 15.61 1.36 12.39
CA LEU A 150 15.93 1.02 13.77
C LEU A 150 16.97 -0.10 13.81
N LEU A 151 18.15 0.15 14.37
CA LEU A 151 19.07 -0.92 14.74
C LEU A 151 18.42 -1.80 15.82
N ILE A 152 18.38 -3.11 15.61
CA ILE A 152 18.11 -4.09 16.67
C ILE A 152 19.21 -3.86 17.69
N HIS A 153 18.85 -3.23 18.81
CA HIS A 153 19.74 -2.73 19.85
C HIS A 153 21.14 -3.39 19.82
N SER A 154 22.10 -2.66 19.25
CA SER A 154 23.52 -2.83 19.56
C SER A 154 23.85 -2.43 21.01
N GLN A 155 22.83 -2.18 21.84
CA GLN A 155 22.93 -1.88 23.27
C GLN A 155 22.92 -3.13 24.15
N CYS A 156 22.99 -4.35 23.61
CA CYS A 156 23.80 -5.32 24.33
C CYS A 156 25.24 -4.87 24.12
N ASP A 157 25.75 -4.06 25.05
CA ASP A 157 27.18 -4.13 25.34
C ASP A 157 27.48 -5.62 25.42
N ASN A 158 28.28 -6.14 24.49
CA ASN A 158 28.57 -7.58 24.40
C ASN A 158 29.27 -8.10 25.68
N ARG A 159 29.50 -7.20 26.64
CA ARG A 159 29.94 -7.43 28.01
C ARG A 159 28.81 -7.73 28.99
N CYS A 160 27.52 -7.64 28.63
CA CYS A 160 26.37 -7.93 29.51
C CYS A 160 26.50 -7.25 30.88
N SER A 161 26.80 -5.94 30.88
CA SER A 161 27.08 -5.14 32.08
C SER A 161 28.15 -5.72 33.02
N GLU A 162 29.06 -6.54 32.48
CA GLU A 162 30.08 -7.31 33.23
C GLU A 162 29.49 -8.35 34.21
N HIS A 163 28.22 -8.71 34.02
CA HIS A 163 27.40 -9.53 34.91
C HIS A 163 26.68 -10.66 34.17
N GLY A 164 27.21 -11.08 33.03
CA GLY A 164 26.67 -12.19 32.26
C GLY A 164 27.56 -12.59 31.09
N GLN A 165 27.14 -13.66 30.43
CA GLN A 165 27.78 -14.17 29.22
C GLN A 165 26.90 -13.87 27.99
N TYR A 166 27.47 -13.20 27.00
CA TYR A 166 26.82 -12.98 25.71
C TYR A 166 26.81 -14.28 24.88
N VAL A 167 25.64 -14.64 24.35
CA VAL A 167 25.49 -15.75 23.40
C VAL A 167 24.84 -15.23 22.11
N ASP A 168 25.43 -15.61 20.98
CA ASP A 168 25.02 -15.13 19.66
C ASP A 168 23.99 -16.05 18.96
N TYR A 169 24.00 -17.34 19.30
CA TYR A 169 23.14 -18.37 18.70
C TYR A 169 22.34 -19.11 19.80
N PRO A 170 21.04 -19.41 19.60
CA PRO A 170 20.22 -19.27 18.39
C PRO A 170 19.69 -17.84 18.10
N LYS A 171 19.85 -16.91 19.05
CA LYS A 171 19.60 -15.47 18.88
C LYS A 171 20.51 -14.70 19.85
N PRO A 172 20.87 -13.44 19.56
CA PRO A 172 21.70 -12.63 20.44
C PRO A 172 20.97 -12.36 21.76
N MET A 173 21.56 -12.80 22.88
CA MET A 173 21.04 -12.56 24.22
C MET A 173 22.14 -12.65 25.29
N CYS A 174 21.95 -11.99 26.42
CA CYS A 174 22.79 -12.16 27.61
C CYS A 174 22.24 -13.26 28.52
N ILE A 175 23.13 -14.14 28.98
CA ILE A 175 22.85 -15.11 30.06
C ILE A 175 23.45 -14.52 31.34
N CYS A 176 22.60 -14.02 32.23
CA CYS A 176 23.06 -13.32 33.42
C CYS A 176 23.66 -14.26 34.48
N ASP A 177 24.70 -13.75 35.14
CA ASP A 177 25.33 -14.37 36.28
C ASP A 177 24.36 -14.45 37.47
N ASN A 178 24.68 -15.33 38.42
CA ASN A 178 23.90 -15.47 39.63
C ASN A 178 23.75 -14.11 40.34
N ASN A 179 22.50 -13.73 40.60
CA ASN A 179 22.04 -12.47 41.20
C ASN A 179 21.86 -11.28 40.25
N TRP A 180 21.89 -11.46 38.92
CA TRP A 180 21.58 -10.43 37.94
C TRP A 180 20.42 -10.85 37.02
N THR A 181 19.75 -9.87 36.42
CA THR A 181 18.57 -10.02 35.56
C THR A 181 18.47 -8.83 34.61
N GLY A 182 17.48 -8.85 33.71
CA GLY A 182 17.32 -7.87 32.63
C GLY A 182 17.99 -8.32 31.34
N ASP A 183 17.72 -7.61 30.24
CA ASP A 183 18.18 -7.99 28.89
C ASP A 183 19.70 -7.85 28.72
N ASP A 184 20.34 -6.99 29.52
CA ASP A 184 21.77 -6.69 29.53
C ASP A 184 22.45 -7.01 30.88
N CYS A 185 21.76 -7.70 31.79
CA CYS A 185 22.21 -8.05 33.13
C CYS A 185 22.56 -6.86 34.04
N ALA A 186 22.02 -5.66 33.77
CA ALA A 186 22.24 -4.48 34.59
C ALA A 186 21.45 -4.49 35.92
N GLU A 187 20.43 -5.35 36.05
CA GLU A 187 19.53 -5.34 37.20
C GLU A 187 19.90 -6.43 38.21
N LEU A 188 19.88 -6.10 39.51
CA LEU A 188 20.08 -7.07 40.57
C LEU A 188 18.84 -7.96 40.73
N LYS A 189 19.02 -9.28 40.61
CA LYS A 189 17.99 -10.27 40.93
C LYS A 189 17.74 -10.26 42.43
N CYS A 190 16.61 -9.67 42.83
CA CYS A 190 16.18 -9.62 44.22
C CYS A 190 15.80 -11.02 44.72
N LYS A 191 16.12 -11.33 45.99
CA LYS A 191 15.69 -12.60 46.61
C LYS A 191 14.23 -12.57 47.05
N ILE A 192 13.68 -11.38 47.23
CA ILE A 192 12.29 -11.13 47.61
C ILE A 192 11.57 -10.43 46.46
N ASP A 193 10.32 -10.82 46.20
CA ASP A 193 9.47 -10.17 45.21
C ASP A 193 8.89 -8.88 45.81
N CYS A 194 9.32 -7.72 45.31
CA CYS A 194 8.88 -6.42 45.79
C CYS A 194 7.52 -5.98 45.22
N GLY A 195 6.86 -6.85 44.44
CA GLY A 195 5.57 -6.58 43.83
C GLY A 195 5.61 -5.37 42.88
N MET A 196 4.43 -4.82 42.57
CA MET A 196 4.30 -3.67 41.66
C MET A 196 4.55 -2.30 42.33
N HIS A 197 4.78 -2.29 43.65
CA HIS A 197 4.85 -1.08 44.48
C HIS A 197 6.14 -0.97 45.27
N GLY A 198 7.19 -1.68 44.83
CA GLY A 198 8.50 -1.64 45.44
C GLY A 198 9.59 -1.96 44.44
N LYS A 199 10.77 -1.40 44.70
CA LYS A 199 12.00 -1.70 43.96
C LYS A 199 12.98 -2.40 44.88
N CYS A 200 13.78 -3.34 44.36
CA CYS A 200 14.81 -3.98 45.16
C CYS A 200 15.82 -2.95 45.67
N SER A 201 16.20 -3.03 46.94
CA SER A 201 17.16 -2.09 47.51
C SER A 201 18.53 -2.31 46.88
N ALA A 202 19.15 -1.24 46.38
CA ALA A 202 20.48 -1.29 45.76
C ALA A 202 21.57 -1.88 46.68
N ASN A 203 21.37 -1.82 47.99
CA ASN A 203 22.36 -2.23 48.99
C ASN A 203 22.03 -3.55 49.70
N ASP A 204 20.81 -4.08 49.56
CA ASP A 204 20.39 -5.31 50.22
C ASP A 204 19.38 -6.08 49.37
N LYS A 205 19.79 -7.25 48.88
CA LYS A 205 18.98 -8.13 48.01
C LYS A 205 17.79 -8.79 48.71
N ASN A 206 17.68 -8.64 50.03
CA ASN A 206 16.55 -9.13 50.82
C ASN A 206 15.58 -8.02 51.23
N LYS A 207 15.78 -6.78 50.76
CA LYS A 207 14.97 -5.64 51.18
C LYS A 207 14.37 -4.91 49.98
N CYS A 208 13.09 -4.62 50.07
CA CYS A 208 12.40 -3.77 49.12
C CYS A 208 12.37 -2.32 49.61
N GLN A 209 12.57 -1.39 48.69
CA GLN A 209 12.26 0.02 48.86
C GLN A 209 10.85 0.25 48.30
N CYS A 210 9.89 0.45 49.19
CA CYS A 210 8.49 0.62 48.81
C CYS A 210 8.19 2.03 48.31
N ASP A 211 7.25 2.13 47.38
CA ASP A 211 6.69 3.39 46.92
C ASP A 211 5.87 4.07 48.03
N ASP A 212 5.68 5.38 47.90
CA ASP A 212 4.94 6.17 48.89
C ASP A 212 3.53 5.61 49.14
N GLY A 213 3.19 5.40 50.42
CA GLY A 213 1.92 4.82 50.84
C GLY A 213 1.90 3.29 50.88
N TRP A 214 3.02 2.61 50.60
CA TRP A 214 3.18 1.16 50.71
C TRP A 214 4.24 0.76 51.73
N THR A 215 4.11 -0.45 52.27
CA THR A 215 4.95 -1.01 53.31
C THR A 215 4.95 -2.54 53.28
N GLY A 216 5.71 -3.15 54.19
CA GLY A 216 5.92 -4.60 54.26
C GLY A 216 7.13 -5.07 53.47
N GLU A 217 7.55 -6.31 53.71
CA GLU A 217 8.78 -6.89 53.13
C GLU A 217 8.72 -7.00 51.60
N THR A 218 7.52 -7.19 51.04
CA THR A 218 7.24 -7.27 49.59
C THR A 218 6.55 -6.03 49.04
N CYS A 219 6.42 -4.97 49.83
CA CYS A 219 5.68 -3.75 49.47
C CYS A 219 4.21 -3.96 49.04
N GLY A 220 3.62 -5.10 49.39
CA GLY A 220 2.23 -5.45 49.05
C GLY A 220 1.19 -4.87 50.00
N LYS A 221 1.58 -4.14 51.06
CA LYS A 221 0.65 -3.61 52.06
C LYS A 221 0.55 -2.10 51.99
N ARG A 222 -0.64 -1.55 52.01
CA ARG A 222 -0.82 -0.09 52.17
C ARG A 222 -0.49 0.33 53.60
N ILE A 223 0.09 1.51 53.76
CA ILE A 223 0.32 2.11 55.08
C ILE A 223 -1.05 2.39 55.73
N CYS A 224 -1.27 1.90 56.96
CA CYS A 224 -2.50 2.20 57.70
C CYS A 224 -2.62 3.70 57.96
N SER A 225 -3.83 4.26 57.84
CA SER A 225 -4.10 5.62 58.28
C SER A 225 -3.80 5.78 59.76
N GLU A 226 -3.21 6.92 60.14
CA GLU A 226 -2.86 7.25 61.54
C GLU A 226 -4.05 7.18 62.51
N LEU A 227 -5.28 7.28 61.97
CA LEU A 227 -6.52 7.22 62.74
C LEU A 227 -6.93 5.79 63.14
N CYS A 228 -6.30 4.74 62.60
CA CYS A 228 -6.60 3.36 62.99
C CYS A 228 -5.36 2.53 63.29
N LYS A 229 -5.45 1.76 64.38
CA LYS A 229 -4.33 0.96 64.90
C LYS A 229 -4.11 -0.36 64.16
N GLN A 230 -5.12 -0.86 63.45
CA GLN A 230 -5.07 -2.10 62.67
C GLN A 230 -5.85 -1.92 61.36
N CYS A 231 -5.24 -2.35 60.25
CA CYS A 231 -5.85 -2.34 58.93
C CYS A 231 -5.49 -3.62 58.16
N ASP A 232 -6.29 -3.95 57.14
CA ASP A 232 -5.97 -5.02 56.20
C ASP A 232 -4.84 -4.63 55.23
N ASP A 233 -4.40 -5.56 54.38
CA ASP A 233 -3.31 -5.30 53.42
C ASP A 233 -3.65 -4.19 52.40
N ASN A 234 -4.94 -3.84 52.24
CA ASN A 234 -5.42 -2.73 51.39
C ASN A 234 -5.47 -1.38 52.13
N GLY A 235 -5.09 -1.32 53.41
CA GLY A 235 -5.12 -0.09 54.21
C GLY A 235 -6.50 0.26 54.75
N THR A 236 -7.46 -0.68 54.73
CA THR A 236 -8.81 -0.49 55.29
C THR A 236 -8.82 -0.87 56.76
N CYS A 237 -9.32 0.02 57.61
CA CYS A 237 -9.28 -0.19 59.05
C CYS A 237 -10.21 -1.33 59.51
N LEU A 238 -9.71 -2.17 60.40
CA LEU A 238 -10.49 -3.24 61.05
C LEU A 238 -11.20 -2.64 62.27
N CYS A 239 -12.48 -2.32 62.11
CA CYS A 239 -13.22 -1.59 63.14
C CYS A 239 -13.68 -2.48 64.29
N PRO A 240 -13.58 -2.01 65.55
CA PRO A 240 -14.17 -2.68 66.70
C PRO A 240 -15.70 -2.66 66.62
N ASN A 241 -16.35 -3.59 67.34
CA ASN A 241 -17.81 -3.72 67.34
C ASN A 241 -18.52 -2.39 67.67
N GLY A 242 -19.50 -2.02 66.85
CA GLY A 242 -20.25 -0.76 66.98
C GLY A 242 -19.64 0.42 66.21
N TYR A 243 -18.59 0.21 65.42
CA TYR A 243 -17.99 1.24 64.58
C TYR A 243 -17.87 0.79 63.11
N ALA A 244 -18.00 1.74 62.19
CA ALA A 244 -17.95 1.57 60.75
C ALA A 244 -17.24 2.74 60.06
N GLY A 245 -17.03 2.60 58.75
CA GLY A 245 -16.33 3.60 57.93
C GLY A 245 -14.85 3.27 57.72
N ARG A 246 -14.25 3.90 56.70
CA ARG A 246 -12.87 3.61 56.23
C ARG A 246 -11.81 3.75 57.34
N TYR A 247 -12.07 4.59 58.34
CA TYR A 247 -11.20 4.86 59.49
C TYR A 247 -11.92 4.64 60.83
N CYS A 248 -13.00 3.86 60.85
CA CYS A 248 -13.79 3.56 62.05
C CYS A 248 -14.35 4.80 62.76
N GLN A 249 -14.65 5.84 61.96
CA GLN A 249 -15.11 7.14 62.44
C GLN A 249 -16.64 7.23 62.62
N ILE A 250 -17.39 6.21 62.21
CA ILE A 250 -18.86 6.19 62.26
C ILE A 250 -19.27 5.23 63.38
N GLY A 251 -20.09 5.66 64.34
CA GLY A 251 -20.71 4.76 65.33
C GLY A 251 -22.01 4.17 64.78
N LEU A 252 -22.26 2.88 65.06
CA LEU A 252 -23.45 2.12 64.68
C LEU A 252 -24.44 1.97 65.85
#